data_AF-A3K2W3-F1
#
_entry.id   AF-A3K2W3-F1
#
_cell.length_a   1.000
_cell.length_b   1.000
_cell.length_c   1.000
_cell.angle_alpha   90.00
_cell.angle_beta   90.00
_cell.angle_gamma   90.00
#
_symmetry.space_group_name_H-M   'P 1'
#
loop_
_entity.id
_entity.type
_entity.pdbx_description
1 polymer ?
#
loop_
_entity_poly.entity_id
_entity_poly.type
_entity_poly.pdbx_seq_one_letter_code
_entity_poly.pdbx_strand_id
1 'polypeptide(L)'
;MAPMVEAADQDVSNGVVSATKVVAPANGWMVVHRTDAEMKPGPVVGYAPLRMGENMDVAAILQEEVASGDMLMLMVHSEDGGMSTGVFEYTLGATEDGPIKPDGNLVMTTITAQ
;
A
#
# COMPACT_ATOMS: atom_id res chain seq x y z
N MET A 1 10.94 -12.90 9.47
CA MET A 1 10.86 -12.83 8.00
C MET A 1 11.07 -11.38 7.60
N ALA A 2 11.72 -11.11 6.46
CA ALA A 2 11.91 -9.74 6.00
C ALA A 2 10.56 -9.17 5.51
N PRO A 3 10.23 -7.91 5.85
CA PRO A 3 9.04 -7.24 5.31
C PRO A 3 9.11 -7.14 3.78
N MET A 4 7.98 -7.36 3.11
CA MET A 4 7.91 -7.31 1.64
C MET A 4 6.47 -7.12 1.14
N VAL A 5 6.36 -6.67 -0.11
CA VAL A 5 5.11 -6.64 -0.90
C VAL A 5 5.37 -7.38 -2.21
N GLU A 6 4.53 -8.35 -2.54
CA GLU A 6 4.55 -9.09 -3.79
C GLU A 6 3.25 -8.82 -4.54
N ALA A 7 3.37 -8.14 -5.67
CA ALA A 7 2.27 -7.83 -6.58
C ALA A 7 2.83 -7.72 -8.01
N ALA A 8 1.95 -7.90 -8.98
CA ALA A 8 2.27 -7.79 -10.40
C ALA A 8 1.28 -6.85 -11.10
N ASP A 9 1.64 -6.43 -12.31
CA ASP A 9 0.74 -5.71 -13.22
C ASP A 9 -0.56 -6.48 -13.39
N GLN A 10 -1.68 -5.77 -13.31
CA GLN A 10 -3.00 -6.38 -13.25
C GLN A 10 -4.08 -5.43 -13.78
N ASP A 11 -5.19 -6.01 -14.24
CA ASP A 11 -6.41 -5.26 -14.53
C ASP A 11 -7.03 -4.78 -13.21
N VAL A 12 -7.27 -3.47 -13.12
CA VAL A 12 -7.86 -2.80 -11.95
C VAL A 12 -9.20 -2.15 -12.29
N SER A 13 -9.76 -2.43 -13.47
CA SER A 13 -11.03 -1.86 -13.94
C SER A 13 -12.23 -2.21 -13.05
N ASN A 14 -12.08 -3.24 -12.21
CA ASN A 14 -13.04 -3.61 -11.16
C ASN A 14 -12.96 -2.73 -9.90
N GLY A 15 -12.07 -1.74 -9.86
CA GLY A 15 -11.86 -0.85 -8.71
C GLY A 15 -11.05 -1.47 -7.57
N VAL A 16 -10.26 -2.52 -7.84
CA VAL A 16 -9.47 -3.23 -6.83
C VAL A 16 -8.04 -3.43 -7.32
N VAL A 17 -7.08 -3.24 -6.40
CA VAL A 17 -5.67 -3.60 -6.59
C VAL A 17 -5.31 -4.68 -5.57
N SER A 18 -4.63 -5.72 -6.04
CA SER A 18 -4.30 -6.87 -5.22
C SER A 18 -2.79 -7.08 -5.10
N ALA A 19 -2.34 -7.47 -3.91
CA ALA A 19 -1.02 -8.05 -3.66
C ALA A 19 -1.18 -9.53 -3.32
N THR A 20 -0.44 -10.38 -4.02
CA THR A 20 -0.44 -11.83 -3.76
C THR A 20 0.07 -12.13 -2.35
N LYS A 21 1.05 -11.36 -1.87
CA LYS A 21 1.60 -11.51 -0.53
C LYS A 21 2.11 -10.19 0.04
N VAL A 22 1.84 -9.95 1.32
CA VAL A 22 2.43 -8.85 2.09
C VAL A 22 2.92 -9.38 3.43
N VAL A 23 4.19 -9.12 3.76
CA VAL A 23 4.77 -9.43 5.06
C VAL A 23 4.92 -8.14 5.85
N ALA A 24 4.07 -7.93 6.85
CA ALA A 24 4.06 -6.73 7.66
C ALA A 24 4.76 -6.99 9.01
N PRO A 25 5.67 -6.11 9.48
CA PRO A 25 6.35 -6.25 10.77
C PRO A 25 5.45 -5.94 11.97
N ALA A 26 4.34 -5.23 11.73
CA ALA A 26 3.30 -4.88 12.69
C ALA A 26 1.95 -4.89 11.97
N ASN A 27 0.87 -4.71 12.71
CA ASN A 27 -0.40 -4.39 12.07
C ASN A 27 -0.32 -3.03 11.36
N GLY A 28 -1.13 -2.84 10.34
CA GLY A 28 -1.14 -1.59 9.60
C GLY A 28 -1.90 -1.72 8.30
N TRP A 29 -1.33 -1.17 7.23
CA TRP A 29 -2.05 -0.96 5.99
C TRP A 29 -1.17 -1.23 4.77
N MET A 30 -1.76 -1.83 3.75
CA MET A 30 -1.24 -1.79 2.39
C MET A 30 -1.85 -0.56 1.74
N VAL A 31 -1.06 0.48 1.55
CA VAL A 31 -1.49 1.75 0.96
C VAL A 31 -1.12 1.77 -0.50
N VAL A 32 -2.08 2.14 -1.34
CA VAL A 32 -1.90 2.28 -2.79
C VAL A 32 -1.76 3.75 -3.12
N HIS A 33 -0.57 4.16 -3.51
CA HIS A 33 -0.28 5.49 -4.01
C HIS A 33 -0.28 5.49 -5.54
N ARG A 34 -0.73 6.59 -6.17
CA ARG A 34 -0.29 6.87 -7.54
C ARG A 34 1.21 7.14 -7.54
N THR A 35 1.89 6.71 -8.59
CA THR A 35 3.30 7.03 -8.82
C THR A 35 3.56 7.21 -10.31
N ASP A 36 4.80 7.50 -10.65
CA ASP A 36 5.26 7.69 -12.02
C ASP A 36 6.72 7.23 -12.14
N ALA A 37 7.37 7.59 -13.25
CA ALA A 37 8.77 7.25 -13.52
C ALA A 37 9.77 7.80 -12.48
N GLU A 38 9.39 8.78 -11.65
CA GLU A 38 10.22 9.26 -10.54
C GLU A 38 10.17 8.35 -9.30
N MET A 39 9.27 7.35 -9.29
CA MET A 39 9.12 6.37 -8.20
C MET A 39 8.89 7.05 -6.83
N LYS A 40 8.13 8.15 -6.83
CA LYS A 40 7.72 8.87 -5.62
C LYS A 40 6.26 8.56 -5.29
N PRO A 41 5.91 8.39 -4.00
CA PRO A 41 4.52 8.21 -3.61
C PRO A 41 3.74 9.52 -3.82
N GLY A 42 2.73 9.47 -4.68
CA GLY A 42 1.75 10.54 -4.90
C GLY A 42 0.52 10.38 -4.00
N PRO A 43 -0.67 10.85 -4.42
CA PRO A 43 -1.90 10.70 -3.64
C PRO A 43 -2.26 9.24 -3.38
N VAL A 44 -2.86 8.98 -2.22
CA VAL A 44 -3.40 7.66 -1.88
C VAL A 44 -4.70 7.46 -2.64
N VAL A 45 -4.77 6.38 -3.42
CA VAL A 45 -5.95 6.01 -4.20
C VAL A 45 -6.63 4.74 -3.68
N GLY A 46 -6.08 4.08 -2.67
CA GLY A 46 -6.70 2.89 -2.06
C GLY A 46 -5.89 2.41 -0.86
N TYR A 47 -6.50 1.57 -0.04
CA TYR A 47 -5.81 0.91 1.06
C TYR A 47 -6.50 -0.39 1.48
N ALA A 48 -5.77 -1.26 2.16
CA ALA A 48 -6.29 -2.48 2.79
C ALA A 48 -5.65 -2.70 4.16
N PRO A 49 -6.38 -3.22 5.15
CA PRO A 49 -5.81 -3.56 6.45
C PRO A 49 -4.84 -4.75 6.33
N LEU A 50 -3.76 -4.70 7.11
CA LEU A 50 -2.76 -5.76 7.26
C LEU A 50 -2.66 -6.18 8.72
N ARG A 51 -2.50 -7.48 8.94
CA ARG A 51 -2.09 -8.01 10.24
C ARG A 51 -0.58 -8.19 10.28
N MET A 52 0.01 -8.11 11.46
CA MET A 52 1.40 -8.50 11.66
C MET A 52 1.64 -9.93 11.14
N GLY A 53 2.73 -10.11 10.39
CA GLY A 53 3.09 -11.37 9.76
C GLY A 53 2.70 -11.44 8.28
N GLU A 54 2.36 -12.64 7.81
CA GLU A 54 2.03 -12.87 6.41
C GLU A 54 0.54 -12.62 6.13
N ASN A 55 0.27 -11.85 5.08
CA ASN A 55 -1.06 -11.60 4.54
C ASN A 55 -1.05 -12.06 3.08
N MET A 56 -2.00 -12.92 2.71
CA MET A 56 -2.16 -13.46 1.36
C MET A 56 -3.38 -12.82 0.70
N ASP A 57 -3.32 -12.66 -0.61
CA ASP A 57 -4.45 -12.17 -1.43
C ASP A 57 -5.05 -10.85 -0.88
N VAL A 58 -4.17 -9.90 -0.57
CA VAL A 58 -4.57 -8.61 0.01
C VAL A 58 -5.17 -7.75 -1.08
N ALA A 59 -6.45 -7.43 -0.95
CA ALA A 59 -7.19 -6.60 -1.90
C ALA A 59 -7.45 -5.20 -1.29
N ALA A 60 -6.89 -4.17 -1.93
CA ALA A 60 -7.17 -2.77 -1.65
C ALA A 60 -8.27 -2.26 -2.56
N ILE A 61 -9.31 -1.69 -1.97
CA ILE A 61 -10.39 -1.03 -2.69
C ILE A 61 -9.89 0.34 -3.13
N LEU A 62 -9.97 0.62 -4.43
CA LEU A 62 -9.66 1.93 -4.97
C LEU A 62 -10.79 2.90 -4.65
N GLN A 63 -10.43 4.07 -4.15
CA GLN A 63 -11.31 5.19 -3.80
C GLN A 63 -11.41 6.21 -4.93
N GLU A 64 -10.57 6.08 -5.95
CA GLU A 64 -10.52 6.90 -7.15
C GLU A 64 -10.38 6.02 -8.39
N GLU A 65 -10.82 6.52 -9.55
CA GLU A 65 -10.63 5.83 -10.82
C GLU A 65 -9.15 5.78 -11.20
N VAL A 66 -8.67 4.60 -11.56
CA VAL A 66 -7.33 4.37 -12.08
C VAL A 66 -7.45 3.95 -13.54
N ALA A 67 -6.69 4.59 -14.43
CA ALA A 67 -6.70 4.26 -15.84
C ALA A 67 -5.69 3.15 -16.16
N SER A 68 -5.96 2.38 -17.21
CA SER A 68 -4.96 1.48 -17.79
C SER A 68 -3.70 2.27 -18.18
N GLY A 69 -2.53 1.76 -17.80
CA GLY A 69 -1.23 2.40 -17.93
C GLY A 69 -0.80 3.24 -16.73
N ASP A 70 -1.69 3.54 -15.78
CA ASP A 70 -1.30 4.23 -14.54
C ASP A 70 -0.36 3.35 -13.71
N MET A 71 0.69 3.97 -13.15
CA MET A 71 1.58 3.31 -12.22
C MET A 71 1.11 3.51 -10.78
N LEU A 72 1.05 2.41 -10.04
CA LEU A 72 0.68 2.40 -8.64
C LEU A 72 1.82 1.86 -7.79
N MET A 73 1.97 2.42 -6.59
CA MET A 73 2.94 2.01 -5.59
C MET A 73 2.20 1.45 -4.40
N LEU A 74 2.40 0.17 -4.13
CA LEU A 74 1.85 -0.52 -2.97
C LEU A 74 2.90 -0.47 -1.87
N MET A 75 2.59 0.22 -0.78
CA MET A 75 3.53 0.49 0.31
C MET A 75 2.94 0.01 1.63
N VAL A 76 3.78 -0.57 2.49
CA VAL A 76 3.37 -0.97 3.84
C VAL A 76 3.46 0.23 4.77
N HIS A 77 2.37 0.51 5.46
CA HIS A 77 2.26 1.51 6.52
C HIS A 77 1.97 0.80 7.84
N SER A 78 2.44 1.37 8.96
CA SER A 78 2.04 0.90 10.31
C SER A 78 0.68 1.53 10.67
N GLU A 79 -0.07 0.93 11.60
CA GLU A 79 -1.15 1.64 12.32
C GLU A 79 -0.65 2.41 13.56
N ASP A 80 0.67 2.38 13.82
CA ASP A 80 1.28 3.10 14.92
C ASP A 80 1.16 4.62 14.70
N GLY A 81 0.74 5.31 15.77
CA GLY A 81 0.53 6.76 15.73
C GLY A 81 -0.86 7.17 15.24
N GLY A 82 -1.67 6.25 14.72
CA GLY A 82 -3.11 6.47 14.53
C GLY A 82 -3.80 6.77 15.87
N MET A 83 -4.79 7.65 15.82
CA MET A 83 -5.62 8.05 16.96
C MET A 83 -6.73 7.02 17.21
N SER A 84 -7.09 6.22 16.20
CA SER A 84 -8.16 5.21 16.28
C SER A 84 -7.72 3.86 15.69
N THR A 85 -7.68 2.81 16.52
CA THR A 85 -7.34 1.45 16.07
C THR A 85 -8.27 0.97 14.95
N GLY A 86 -7.70 0.49 13.84
CA GLY A 86 -8.46 -0.01 12.69
C GLY A 86 -9.11 1.07 11.82
N VAL A 87 -8.73 2.35 11.98
CA VAL A 87 -9.09 3.44 11.07
C VAL A 87 -7.82 3.90 10.37
N PHE A 88 -7.83 3.97 9.05
CA PHE A 88 -6.69 4.49 8.29
C PHE A 88 -6.72 6.02 8.34
N GLU A 89 -5.72 6.62 8.99
CA GLU A 89 -5.64 8.07 9.27
C GLU A 89 -4.49 8.76 8.53
N TYR A 90 -3.93 8.12 7.49
CA TYR A 90 -2.83 8.72 6.73
C TYR A 90 -3.30 9.84 5.79
N THR A 91 -2.60 10.97 5.88
CA THR A 91 -2.59 12.02 4.85
C THR A 91 -1.16 12.19 4.32
N LEU A 92 -0.99 12.64 3.08
CA LEU A 92 0.33 12.86 2.47
C LEU A 92 1.22 13.72 3.39
N GLY A 93 2.26 13.12 3.99
CA GLY A 93 3.19 13.78 4.91
C GLY A 93 2.82 13.71 6.40
N ALA A 94 1.75 12.99 6.77
CA ALA A 94 1.42 12.71 8.16
C ALA A 94 2.44 11.78 8.82
N THR A 95 2.60 11.93 10.14
CA THR A 95 3.38 11.00 10.97
C THR A 95 2.54 9.78 11.37
N GLU A 96 1.23 9.98 11.45
CA GLU A 96 0.20 9.00 11.80
C GLU A 96 -0.01 8.06 10.61
N ASP A 97 -0.08 6.76 10.88
CA ASP A 97 -0.14 5.70 9.88
C ASP A 97 0.92 5.81 8.76
N GLY A 98 2.13 6.21 9.13
CA GLY A 98 3.23 6.44 8.20
C GLY A 98 3.83 5.14 7.62
N PRO A 99 4.61 5.27 6.52
CA PRO A 99 5.25 4.12 5.90
C PRO A 99 6.33 3.52 6.80
N ILE A 100 6.40 2.19 6.85
CA ILE A 100 7.45 1.51 7.61
C ILE A 100 8.79 1.62 6.89
N LYS A 101 9.86 1.76 7.69
CA LYS A 101 11.24 1.80 7.19
C LYS A 101 12.17 0.84 7.96
N PRO A 102 11.97 -0.48 7.86
CA PRO A 102 12.94 -1.45 8.38
C PRO A 102 14.31 -1.15 7.77
N ASP A 103 15.32 -0.97 8.62
CA ASP A 103 16.70 -0.66 8.21
C ASP A 103 16.83 0.60 7.33
N GLY A 104 15.86 1.53 7.43
CA GLY A 104 15.83 2.79 6.68
C GLY A 104 15.22 2.71 5.27
N ASN A 105 14.78 1.53 4.82
CA ASN A 105 14.24 1.33 3.47
C ASN A 105 12.72 1.15 3.48
N LEU A 106 12.03 1.75 2.50
CA LEU A 106 10.59 1.56 2.30
C LEU A 106 10.29 0.12 1.88
N VAL A 107 9.21 -0.42 2.44
CA VAL A 107 8.68 -1.73 2.04
C VAL A 107 7.58 -1.50 1.02
N MET A 108 7.92 -1.62 -0.25
CA MET A 108 7.01 -1.30 -1.35
C MET A 108 7.30 -2.12 -2.61
N THR A 109 6.31 -2.15 -3.50
CA THR A 109 6.46 -2.57 -4.89
C THR A 109 5.65 -1.64 -5.78
N THR A 110 5.93 -1.65 -7.08
CA THR A 110 5.15 -0.90 -8.07
C THR A 110 4.53 -1.84 -9.08
N ILE A 111 3.33 -1.50 -9.52
CA ILE A 111 2.61 -2.21 -10.58
C ILE A 111 2.08 -1.20 -11.60
N THR A 112 1.82 -1.69 -12.80
CA THR A 112 1.11 -0.97 -13.86
C THR A 112 -0.30 -1.52 -13.96
N ALA A 113 -1.30 -0.63 -13.91
CA ALA A 113 -2.69 -0.98 -14.21
C ALA A 113 -2.80 -1.39 -15.69
N GLN A 114 -3.48 -2.50 -15.97
CA GLN A 114 -3.70 -3.01 -17.33
C GLN A 114 -5.11 -2.73 -17.84
#